data_AF-A0A926S9F2-F1
#
_entry.id   AF-A0A926S9F2-F1
#
_cell.length_a   1.000
_cell.length_b   1.000
_cell.length_c   1.000
_cell.angle_alpha   90.00
_cell.angle_beta   90.00
_cell.angle_gamma   90.00
#
_symmetry.space_group_name_H-M   'P 1'
#
loop_
_entity.id
_entity.type
_entity.pdbx_description
1 polymer ?
#
loop_
_entity_poly.entity_id
_entity_poly.type
_entity_poly.pdbx_seq_one_letter_code
_entity_poly.pdbx_strand_id
1 'polypeptide(L)'
;MVGYNRGDSYERVIFEIFQQKGLLSPNSTRAGASGGPDIRFIHNSRECRLEVKLDLRADYGQKMLNWGNGIWTWCVDDPTTRFYTEIGVLDIINNKNIIPNRYTIPRDEIATEHKQVDQRIFEDSRDIDIRSLYSYYSHKNCYYLQIGGYGFYHLETDILSLGTPQFNCQMVLRLRAKTIHSLPIYKYGFYAVLKIKGPRILKSIYDVEEKEGRIFPLIVP
;
A
#
# COMPACT_ATOMS: atom_id res chain seq x y z
N MET A 1 23.21 3.59 -8.25
CA MET A 1 22.49 4.23 -7.14
C MET A 1 21.02 3.96 -7.30
N VAL A 2 20.38 3.24 -6.37
CA VAL A 2 18.93 3.07 -6.35
C VAL A 2 18.35 4.41 -5.93
N GLY A 3 17.73 5.14 -6.86
CA GLY A 3 17.13 6.43 -6.57
C GLY A 3 15.91 6.22 -5.67
N TYR A 4 15.99 6.68 -4.43
CA TYR A 4 14.85 6.69 -3.52
C TYR A 4 13.73 7.55 -4.12
N ASN A 5 12.52 7.00 -4.17
CA ASN A 5 11.37 7.78 -4.59
C ASN A 5 10.92 8.71 -3.42
N ARG A 6 9.98 9.62 -3.68
CA ARG A 6 9.50 10.57 -2.66
C ARG A 6 8.85 9.89 -1.44
N GLY A 7 8.22 8.73 -1.65
CA GLY A 7 7.67 7.90 -0.58
C GLY A 7 8.77 7.37 0.33
N ASP A 8 9.81 6.75 -0.24
CA ASP A 8 10.92 6.21 0.53
C ASP A 8 11.67 7.30 1.33
N SER A 9 11.78 8.50 0.74
CA SER A 9 12.35 9.67 1.43
C SER A 9 11.51 10.08 2.64
N TYR A 10 10.18 10.03 2.53
CA TYR A 10 9.27 10.36 3.62
C TYR A 10 9.31 9.31 4.73
N GLU A 11 9.29 8.03 4.36
CA GLU A 11 9.46 6.92 5.31
C GLU A 11 10.74 7.07 6.13
N ARG A 12 11.85 7.46 5.50
CA ARG A 12 13.11 7.74 6.19
C ARG A 12 12.96 8.85 7.24
N VAL A 13 12.29 9.95 6.90
CA VAL A 13 12.05 11.06 7.85
C VAL A 13 11.30 10.56 9.08
N ILE A 14 10.23 9.79 8.89
CA ILE A 14 9.44 9.24 10.00
C ILE A 14 10.29 8.27 10.84
N PHE A 15 11.07 7.39 10.18
CA PHE A 15 11.97 6.47 10.86
C PHE A 15 13.01 7.19 11.73
N GLU A 16 13.65 8.25 11.21
CA GLU A 16 14.64 9.05 11.93
C GLU A 16 14.03 9.73 13.18
N ILE A 17 12.77 10.18 13.11
CA ILE A 17 12.07 10.75 14.27
C ILE A 17 11.86 9.69 15.37
N PHE A 18 11.38 8.49 15.01
CA PHE A 18 11.24 7.40 15.97
C PHE A 18 12.59 6.98 16.57
N GLN A 19 13.66 6.99 15.77
CA GLN A 19 15.02 6.71 16.23
C GLN A 19 15.50 7.74 17.26
N GLN A 20 15.36 9.03 16.95
CA GLN A 20 15.77 10.13 17.84
C GLN A 20 15.02 10.12 19.17
N LYS A 21 13.74 9.72 19.16
CA LYS A 21 12.93 9.58 20.37
C LYS A 21 13.17 8.25 21.13
N GLY A 22 14.05 7.37 20.64
CA GLY A 22 14.35 6.09 21.28
C GLY A 22 13.19 5.10 21.26
N LEU A 23 12.28 5.21 20.28
CA LEU A 23 11.03 4.46 20.21
C LEU A 23 11.09 3.27 19.24
N LEU A 24 12.17 3.11 18.49
CA LEU A 24 12.34 2.00 17.57
C LEU A 24 12.51 0.68 18.32
N SER A 25 11.94 -0.39 17.78
CA SER A 25 12.18 -1.74 18.29
C SER A 25 13.66 -2.14 18.15
N PRO A 26 14.26 -2.87 19.11
CA PRO A 26 15.59 -3.42 18.98
C PRO A 26 15.77 -4.15 17.65
N ASN A 27 16.86 -3.84 16.93
CA ASN A 27 17.17 -4.40 15.61
C ASN A 27 16.18 -4.03 14.50
N SER A 28 15.32 -3.01 14.68
CA SER A 28 14.51 -2.52 13.57
C SER A 28 15.40 -1.92 12.48
N THR A 29 15.40 -2.55 11.32
CA THR A 29 15.94 -1.99 10.09
C THR A 29 14.78 -1.48 9.24
N ARG A 30 15.00 -0.38 8.50
CA ARG A 30 14.00 0.15 7.58
C ARG A 30 13.66 -0.90 6.53
N ALA A 31 12.36 -1.16 6.31
CA ALA A 31 11.91 -2.25 5.44
C ALA A 31 12.30 -2.08 3.97
N GLY A 32 12.52 -0.85 3.49
CA GLY A 32 12.81 -0.61 2.08
C GLY A 32 11.75 -1.27 1.18
N ALA A 33 12.12 -1.73 -0.02
CA ALA A 33 11.17 -2.39 -0.93
C ALA A 33 10.75 -3.82 -0.52
N SER A 34 11.14 -4.30 0.67
CA SER A 34 10.76 -5.63 1.16
C SER A 34 9.43 -5.53 1.91
N GLY A 35 8.48 -6.42 1.62
CA GLY A 35 7.07 -6.31 2.04
C GLY A 35 6.74 -6.40 3.55
N GLY A 36 7.67 -6.04 4.44
CA GLY A 36 7.43 -5.83 5.87
C GLY A 36 6.83 -4.45 6.16
N PRO A 37 6.44 -4.18 7.43
CA PRO A 37 5.97 -2.86 7.83
C PRO A 37 7.08 -1.83 7.76
N ASP A 38 6.75 -0.60 7.36
CA ASP A 38 7.70 0.48 7.18
C ASP A 38 8.49 0.77 8.47
N ILE A 39 7.80 0.79 9.61
CA ILE A 39 8.39 1.06 10.94
C ILE A 39 7.87 0.05 11.98
N ARG A 40 8.77 -0.40 12.88
CA ARG A 40 8.44 -1.12 14.11
C ARG A 40 8.84 -0.27 15.32
N PHE A 41 7.87 0.10 16.14
CA PHE A 41 8.07 0.95 17.31
C PHE A 41 7.62 0.25 18.59
N ILE A 42 8.08 0.73 19.74
CA ILE A 42 7.71 0.22 21.06
C ILE A 42 6.76 1.20 21.75
N HIS A 43 5.69 0.66 22.31
CA HIS A 43 4.83 1.35 23.27
C HIS A 43 4.64 0.50 24.53
N ASN A 44 5.03 0.99 25.71
CA ASN A 44 4.89 0.26 26.98
C ASN A 44 5.45 -1.18 26.87
N SER A 45 6.68 -1.31 26.36
CA SER A 45 7.36 -2.60 26.10
C SER A 45 6.69 -3.53 25.08
N ARG A 46 5.67 -3.07 24.35
CA ARG A 46 5.03 -3.82 23.25
C ARG A 46 5.48 -3.30 21.90
N GLU A 47 5.96 -4.19 21.04
CA GLU A 47 6.25 -3.85 19.65
C GLU A 47 4.96 -3.68 18.85
N CYS A 48 4.91 -2.64 18.01
CA CYS A 48 3.83 -2.37 17.07
C CYS A 48 4.34 -1.97 15.70
N ARG A 49 3.55 -2.27 14.67
CA ARG A 49 3.84 -1.96 13.28
C ARG A 49 3.12 -0.69 12.85
N LEU A 50 3.86 0.20 12.20
CA LEU A 50 3.39 1.45 11.62
C LEU A 50 3.63 1.41 10.11
N GLU A 51 2.56 1.64 9.34
CA GLU A 51 2.65 1.94 7.91
C GLU A 51 2.83 3.44 7.70
N VAL A 52 3.62 3.84 6.72
CA VAL A 52 3.93 5.24 6.41
C VAL A 52 3.60 5.54 4.94
N LYS A 53 2.77 6.55 4.70
CA LYS A 53 2.44 7.04 3.35
C LYS A 53 2.77 8.52 3.22
N LEU A 54 3.42 8.89 2.12
CA LEU A 54 3.74 10.30 1.83
C LEU A 54 2.48 11.18 1.77
N ASP A 55 1.42 10.69 1.13
CA ASP A 55 0.18 11.42 0.93
C ASP A 55 -0.98 10.45 0.61
N LEU A 56 -2.19 10.99 0.46
CA LEU A 56 -3.39 10.21 0.09
C LEU A 56 -3.35 9.59 -1.32
N ARG A 57 -2.41 10.00 -2.17
CA ARG A 57 -2.27 9.47 -3.54
C ARG A 57 -1.44 8.19 -3.56
N ALA A 58 -0.85 7.78 -2.45
CA ALA A 58 -0.10 6.53 -2.34
C ALA A 58 -0.96 5.29 -2.64
N ASP A 59 -0.31 4.16 -2.92
CA ASP A 59 -0.98 2.85 -2.96
C ASP A 59 -1.05 2.34 -1.51
N TYR A 60 -2.25 1.94 -1.06
CA TYR A 60 -2.48 1.46 0.31
C TYR A 60 -2.43 -0.07 0.42
N GLY A 61 -2.22 -0.73 -0.71
CA GLY A 61 -2.04 -2.16 -0.83
C GLY A 61 -2.03 -2.52 -2.30
N GLN A 62 -1.23 -3.51 -2.70
CA GLN A 62 -1.23 -3.99 -4.07
C GLN A 62 -0.87 -5.47 -4.14
N LYS A 63 -1.48 -6.19 -5.08
CA LYS A 63 -1.10 -7.57 -5.45
C LYS A 63 -1.04 -7.73 -6.95
N MET A 64 -0.03 -8.49 -7.39
CA MET A 64 0.25 -8.70 -8.80
C MET A 64 -0.52 -9.92 -9.30
N LEU A 65 -1.13 -9.76 -10.47
CA LEU A 65 -1.85 -10.78 -11.20
C LEU A 65 -0.95 -11.40 -12.28
N ASN A 66 -1.18 -12.67 -12.53
CA ASN A 66 -0.63 -13.44 -13.62
C ASN A 66 -1.73 -13.79 -14.61
N TRP A 67 -1.37 -14.02 -15.88
CA TRP A 67 -2.30 -14.51 -16.88
C TRP A 67 -1.72 -15.74 -17.59
N GLY A 68 -2.56 -16.75 -17.78
CA GLY A 68 -2.20 -17.98 -18.49
C GLY A 68 -3.41 -18.86 -18.72
N ASN A 69 -3.39 -19.65 -19.79
CA ASN A 69 -4.51 -20.54 -20.16
C ASN A 69 -5.87 -19.84 -20.22
N GLY A 70 -5.90 -18.58 -20.66
CA GLY A 70 -7.13 -17.79 -20.78
C GLY A 70 -7.67 -17.22 -19.47
N ILE A 71 -7.01 -17.43 -18.34
CA ILE A 71 -7.47 -16.98 -17.02
C ILE A 71 -6.44 -16.12 -16.29
N TRP A 72 -6.94 -15.19 -15.50
CA TRP A 72 -6.18 -14.40 -14.54
C TRP A 72 -6.12 -15.10 -13.19
N THR A 73 -4.93 -15.16 -12.61
CA THR A 73 -4.65 -15.71 -11.28
C THR A 73 -3.72 -14.78 -10.51
N TRP A 74 -3.47 -15.06 -9.24
CA TRP A 74 -2.43 -14.34 -8.49
C TRP A 74 -1.03 -14.83 -8.87
N CYS A 75 -0.03 -13.93 -8.85
CA CYS A 75 1.38 -14.32 -8.98
C CYS A 75 1.91 -15.10 -7.76
N VAL A 76 1.31 -14.86 -6.59
CA VAL A 76 1.68 -15.48 -5.30
C VAL A 76 0.39 -15.84 -4.59
N ASP A 77 0.33 -17.03 -3.99
CA ASP A 77 -0.75 -17.39 -3.05
C ASP A 77 -0.29 -17.10 -1.62
N ASP A 78 -0.91 -16.12 -0.99
CA ASP A 78 -0.68 -15.73 0.40
C ASP A 78 -1.97 -15.21 1.05
N PRO A 79 -2.00 -15.02 2.38
CA PRO A 79 -3.20 -14.54 3.06
C PRO A 79 -3.75 -13.22 2.50
N THR A 80 -2.88 -12.35 1.99
CA THR A 80 -3.32 -11.09 1.40
C THR A 80 -4.01 -11.32 0.05
N THR A 81 -3.55 -12.24 -0.81
CA THR A 81 -4.26 -12.55 -2.06
C THR A 81 -5.59 -13.28 -1.84
N ARG A 82 -5.72 -14.04 -0.74
CA ARG A 82 -7.02 -14.60 -0.33
C ARG A 82 -8.03 -13.50 -0.03
N PHE A 83 -7.63 -12.48 0.74
CA PHE A 83 -8.45 -11.29 0.95
C PHE A 83 -8.86 -10.60 -0.38
N TYR A 84 -7.94 -10.40 -1.32
CA TYR A 84 -8.31 -9.82 -2.62
C TYR A 84 -9.27 -10.71 -3.43
N THR A 85 -9.20 -12.02 -3.23
CA THR A 85 -10.14 -12.98 -3.84
C THR A 85 -11.52 -12.86 -3.22
N GLU A 86 -11.61 -12.73 -1.89
CA GLU A 86 -12.87 -12.55 -1.16
C GLU A 86 -13.62 -11.27 -1.56
N ILE A 87 -12.91 -10.19 -1.88
CA ILE A 87 -13.52 -8.95 -2.41
C ILE A 87 -13.80 -9.01 -3.93
N GLY A 88 -13.66 -10.19 -4.55
CA GLY A 88 -14.10 -10.47 -5.92
C GLY A 88 -13.14 -10.04 -7.03
N VAL A 89 -11.84 -9.79 -6.75
CA VAL A 89 -10.92 -9.32 -7.81
C VAL A 89 -10.84 -10.27 -8.99
N LEU A 90 -10.66 -11.58 -8.73
CA LEU A 90 -10.49 -12.57 -9.79
C LEU A 90 -11.76 -12.69 -10.64
N ASP A 91 -12.95 -12.61 -10.02
CA ASP A 91 -14.21 -12.62 -10.74
C ASP A 91 -14.35 -11.39 -11.64
N ILE A 92 -14.04 -10.20 -11.10
CA ILE A 92 -14.09 -8.94 -11.87
C ILE A 92 -13.18 -9.01 -13.10
N ILE A 93 -11.93 -9.42 -12.94
CA ILE A 93 -10.96 -9.41 -14.05
C ILE A 93 -11.23 -10.53 -15.06
N ASN A 94 -11.62 -11.73 -14.62
CA ASN A 94 -11.92 -12.82 -15.53
C ASN A 94 -13.20 -12.56 -16.34
N ASN A 95 -14.21 -11.90 -15.76
CA ASN A 95 -15.42 -11.50 -16.48
C ASN A 95 -15.16 -10.45 -17.57
N LYS A 96 -14.02 -9.75 -17.54
CA LYS A 96 -13.65 -8.80 -18.60
C LYS A 96 -13.11 -9.49 -19.86
N ASN A 97 -12.76 -10.78 -19.79
CA ASN A 97 -12.18 -11.54 -20.92
C ASN A 97 -10.99 -10.82 -21.59
N ILE A 98 -10.16 -10.14 -20.80
CA ILE A 98 -8.99 -9.42 -21.30
C ILE A 98 -7.86 -10.41 -21.59
N ILE A 99 -7.30 -10.32 -22.79
CA ILE A 99 -6.10 -11.02 -23.22
C ILE A 99 -4.93 -10.02 -23.26
N PRO A 100 -3.97 -10.08 -22.32
CA PRO A 100 -2.89 -9.11 -22.23
C PRO A 100 -1.75 -9.41 -23.22
N ASN A 101 -1.32 -8.40 -23.98
CA ASN A 101 -0.19 -8.50 -24.89
C ASN A 101 1.08 -8.98 -24.20
N ARG A 102 1.31 -8.57 -22.94
CA ARG A 102 2.49 -8.98 -22.15
C ARG A 102 2.73 -10.50 -22.10
N TYR A 103 1.65 -11.27 -22.15
CA TYR A 103 1.69 -12.72 -21.98
C TYR A 103 1.45 -13.48 -23.29
N THR A 104 1.09 -12.79 -24.37
CA THR A 104 0.80 -13.40 -25.68
C THR A 104 1.80 -13.05 -26.77
N ILE A 105 2.56 -11.96 -26.62
CA ILE A 105 3.59 -11.53 -27.57
C ILE A 105 4.97 -11.94 -27.03
N PRO A 106 5.88 -12.47 -27.89
CA PRO A 106 7.27 -12.73 -27.51
C PRO A 106 7.93 -11.50 -26.88
N ARG A 107 8.73 -11.72 -25.83
CA ARG A 107 9.22 -10.61 -24.96
C ARG A 107 10.05 -9.57 -25.73
N ASP A 108 10.81 -10.01 -26.71
CA ASP A 108 11.64 -9.23 -27.61
C ASP A 108 10.85 -8.46 -28.68
N GLU A 109 9.59 -8.82 -28.91
CA GLU A 109 8.67 -8.15 -29.83
C GLU A 109 7.71 -7.17 -29.12
N ILE A 110 7.71 -7.12 -27.79
CA ILE A 110 6.85 -6.20 -27.04
C ILE A 110 7.32 -4.76 -27.23
N ALA A 111 6.56 -4.02 -28.04
CA ALA A 111 6.69 -2.58 -28.23
C ALA A 111 5.90 -1.75 -27.20
N THR A 112 6.10 -0.43 -27.24
CA THR A 112 5.47 0.53 -26.32
C THR A 112 3.94 0.55 -26.49
N GLU A 113 3.47 0.40 -27.72
CA GLU A 113 2.06 0.42 -28.09
C GLU A 113 1.31 -0.75 -27.44
N HIS A 114 1.89 -1.95 -27.44
CA HIS A 114 1.33 -3.14 -26.79
C HIS A 114 1.11 -2.92 -25.29
N LYS A 115 2.10 -2.32 -24.63
CA LYS A 115 2.03 -1.96 -23.21
C LYS A 115 0.95 -0.90 -22.96
N GLN A 116 0.83 0.11 -23.80
CA GLN A 116 -0.19 1.16 -23.67
C GLN A 116 -1.61 0.61 -23.88
N VAL A 117 -1.77 -0.34 -24.80
CA VAL A 117 -3.03 -1.09 -24.98
C VAL A 117 -3.36 -1.85 -23.70
N ASP A 118 -2.42 -2.64 -23.17
CA ASP A 118 -2.60 -3.39 -21.92
C ASP A 118 -2.95 -2.48 -20.74
N GLN A 119 -2.31 -1.31 -20.62
CA GLN A 119 -2.62 -0.32 -19.61
C GLN A 119 -4.05 0.20 -19.70
N ARG A 120 -4.53 0.47 -20.93
CA ARG A 120 -5.87 1.01 -21.17
C ARG A 120 -6.96 -0.02 -20.95
N ILE A 121 -6.80 -1.23 -21.51
CA ILE A 121 -7.85 -2.25 -21.44
C ILE A 121 -7.99 -2.84 -20.04
N PHE A 122 -6.90 -2.87 -19.27
CA PHE A 122 -6.88 -3.43 -17.92
C PHE A 122 -7.38 -2.45 -16.85
N GLU A 123 -7.40 -1.14 -17.14
CA GLU A 123 -7.82 -0.13 -16.16
C GLU A 123 -9.31 -0.27 -15.79
N ASP A 124 -9.57 -0.43 -14.50
CA ASP A 124 -10.92 -0.41 -13.91
C ASP A 124 -10.83 0.06 -12.46
N SER A 125 -11.95 0.55 -11.92
CA SER A 125 -12.05 0.96 -10.53
C SER A 125 -13.44 0.65 -9.98
N ARG A 126 -13.50 0.06 -8.79
CA ARG A 126 -14.75 -0.22 -8.06
C ARG A 126 -14.69 0.35 -6.66
N ASP A 127 -15.78 0.93 -6.20
CA ASP A 127 -15.91 1.34 -4.81
C ASP A 127 -15.89 0.09 -3.92
N ILE A 128 -15.17 0.19 -2.81
CA ILE A 128 -15.08 -0.87 -1.79
C ILE A 128 -15.25 -0.27 -0.40
N ASP A 129 -15.71 -1.09 0.52
CA ASP A 129 -15.85 -0.70 1.92
C ASP A 129 -14.47 -0.46 2.56
N ILE A 130 -14.35 0.54 3.45
CA ILE A 130 -13.13 0.84 4.22
C ILE A 130 -12.64 -0.36 5.03
N ARG A 131 -13.53 -1.28 5.44
CA ARG A 131 -13.18 -2.56 6.08
C ARG A 131 -12.17 -3.36 5.27
N SER A 132 -12.18 -3.24 3.94
CA SER A 132 -11.17 -3.82 3.05
C SER A 132 -9.75 -3.39 3.41
N LEU A 133 -9.56 -2.10 3.72
CA LEU A 133 -8.27 -1.55 4.14
C LEU A 133 -7.88 -2.09 5.52
N TYR A 134 -8.83 -2.10 6.45
CA TYR A 134 -8.64 -2.59 7.80
C TYR A 134 -8.19 -4.06 7.79
N SER A 135 -8.93 -4.93 7.11
CA SER A 135 -8.58 -6.34 6.94
C SER A 135 -7.22 -6.50 6.28
N TYR A 136 -6.90 -5.74 5.22
CA TYR A 136 -5.60 -5.84 4.55
C TYR A 136 -4.42 -5.62 5.51
N TYR A 137 -4.50 -4.62 6.40
CA TYR A 137 -3.43 -4.30 7.34
C TYR A 137 -3.46 -5.15 8.62
N SER A 138 -4.63 -5.57 9.11
CA SER A 138 -4.72 -6.46 10.28
C SER A 138 -4.16 -7.85 9.99
N HIS A 139 -4.34 -8.38 8.77
CA HIS A 139 -3.62 -9.59 8.31
C HIS A 139 -2.10 -9.45 8.30
N LYS A 140 -1.60 -8.20 8.29
CA LYS A 140 -0.17 -7.87 8.39
C LYS A 140 0.23 -7.41 9.79
N ASN A 141 -0.63 -7.57 10.79
CA ASN A 141 -0.42 -7.14 12.17
C ASN A 141 -0.05 -5.65 12.26
N CYS A 142 -0.60 -4.81 11.37
CA CYS A 142 -0.37 -3.37 11.32
C CYS A 142 -1.66 -2.63 11.64
N TYR A 143 -1.59 -1.76 12.64
CA TYR A 143 -2.76 -1.11 13.21
C TYR A 143 -2.66 0.41 13.24
N TYR A 144 -1.51 0.96 12.87
CA TYR A 144 -1.27 2.40 12.85
C TYR A 144 -0.75 2.85 11.49
N LEU A 145 -1.10 4.08 11.14
CA LEU A 145 -0.82 4.67 9.85
C LEU A 145 -0.42 6.14 10.02
N GLN A 146 0.75 6.50 9.50
CA GLN A 146 1.20 7.88 9.36
C GLN A 146 1.01 8.32 7.91
N ILE A 147 0.37 9.47 7.69
CA ILE A 147 0.18 10.06 6.36
C ILE A 147 0.72 11.49 6.34
N GLY A 148 1.66 11.78 5.44
CA GLY A 148 2.21 13.11 5.27
C GLY A 148 1.17 14.17 4.98
N GLY A 149 1.21 15.26 5.75
CA GLY A 149 0.23 16.34 5.72
C GLY A 149 -1.07 16.06 6.45
N TYR A 150 -1.39 14.80 6.77
CA TYR A 150 -2.66 14.39 7.40
C TYR A 150 -2.51 13.94 8.85
N GLY A 151 -1.40 13.30 9.22
CA GLY A 151 -1.09 12.91 10.60
C GLY A 151 -1.14 11.40 10.86
N PHE A 152 -1.26 11.05 12.13
CA PHE A 152 -1.17 9.70 12.68
C PHE A 152 -2.55 9.17 13.11
N TYR A 153 -2.87 7.96 12.70
CA TYR A 153 -4.19 7.33 12.90
C TYR A 153 -4.02 5.89 13.36
N HIS A 154 -5.06 5.34 14.01
CA HIS A 154 -5.25 3.89 14.08
C HIS A 154 -6.14 3.40 12.91
N LEU A 155 -6.02 2.13 12.57
CA LEU A 155 -6.78 1.45 11.51
C LEU A 155 -8.03 0.77 12.11
N GLU A 156 -8.08 -0.56 12.11
CA GLU A 156 -9.23 -1.32 12.60
C GLU A 156 -9.50 -1.10 14.10
N THR A 157 -8.43 -1.04 14.89
CA THR A 157 -8.50 -0.96 16.35
C THR A 157 -7.29 -0.21 16.89
N ASP A 158 -7.50 0.66 17.87
CA ASP A 158 -6.43 1.31 18.63
C ASP A 158 -5.88 0.35 19.69
N ILE A 159 -5.12 -0.65 19.25
CA ILE A 159 -4.63 -1.75 20.09
C ILE A 159 -3.71 -1.32 21.24
N LEU A 160 -3.12 -0.12 21.15
CA LEU A 160 -2.28 0.49 22.18
C LEU A 160 -3.03 1.56 22.99
N SER A 161 -4.29 1.85 22.68
CA SER A 161 -5.09 2.89 23.36
C SER A 161 -4.41 4.26 23.38
N LEU A 162 -3.81 4.67 22.24
CA LEU A 162 -3.12 5.96 22.10
C LEU A 162 -4.10 7.16 22.05
N GLY A 163 -5.40 6.90 21.87
CA GLY A 163 -6.43 7.94 21.72
C GLY A 163 -6.44 8.59 20.34
N THR A 164 -5.76 7.96 19.37
CA THR A 164 -5.68 8.48 17.99
C THR A 164 -7.03 8.40 17.30
N PRO A 165 -7.34 9.28 16.32
CA PRO A 165 -8.54 9.12 15.52
C PRO A 165 -8.43 7.91 14.60
N GLN A 166 -9.58 7.27 14.33
CA GLN A 166 -9.64 6.17 13.36
C GLN A 166 -9.44 6.72 11.95
N PHE A 167 -8.61 6.05 11.16
CA PHE A 167 -8.47 6.35 9.75
C PHE A 167 -9.72 5.89 8.99
N ASN A 168 -10.54 6.83 8.52
CA ASN A 168 -11.80 6.53 7.84
C ASN A 168 -11.92 7.35 6.55
N CYS A 169 -12.14 6.67 5.42
CA CYS A 169 -12.26 7.29 4.12
C CYS A 169 -13.03 6.40 3.13
N GLN A 170 -13.40 6.98 1.98
CA GLN A 170 -13.93 6.20 0.87
C GLN A 170 -12.78 5.48 0.15
N MET A 171 -12.97 4.20 -0.17
CA MET A 171 -11.95 3.37 -0.81
C MET A 171 -12.40 2.91 -2.19
N VAL A 172 -11.42 2.69 -3.07
CA VAL A 172 -11.60 2.00 -4.34
C VAL A 172 -10.57 0.89 -4.52
N LEU A 173 -11.03 -0.21 -5.11
CA LEU A 173 -10.19 -1.23 -5.72
C LEU A 173 -9.91 -0.78 -7.16
N ARG A 174 -8.64 -0.56 -7.50
CA ARG A 174 -8.20 -0.21 -8.85
C ARG A 174 -7.44 -1.36 -9.49
N LEU A 175 -7.85 -1.74 -10.70
CA LEU A 175 -7.07 -2.59 -11.60
C LEU A 175 -6.18 -1.68 -12.46
N ARG A 176 -4.89 -1.99 -12.56
CA ARG A 176 -3.94 -1.23 -13.40
C ARG A 176 -2.78 -2.09 -13.91
N ALA A 177 -2.33 -1.82 -15.14
CA ALA A 177 -1.02 -2.24 -15.57
C ALA A 177 0.03 -1.15 -15.28
N LYS A 178 1.16 -1.51 -14.67
CA LYS A 178 2.19 -0.59 -14.15
C LYS A 178 3.58 -1.00 -14.61
N THR A 179 4.37 -0.03 -15.07
CA THR A 179 5.81 -0.21 -15.31
C THR A 179 6.53 -0.62 -14.02
N ILE A 180 7.25 -1.73 -14.04
CA ILE A 180 8.13 -2.16 -12.95
C ILE A 180 9.53 -1.59 -13.18
N HIS A 181 10.06 -1.77 -14.40
CA HIS A 181 11.30 -1.15 -14.87
C HIS A 181 11.07 -0.51 -16.23
N SER A 182 11.76 0.61 -16.49
CA SER A 182 11.66 1.32 -17.78
C SER A 182 12.21 0.50 -18.93
N LEU A 183 13.22 -0.33 -18.67
CA LEU A 183 13.83 -1.23 -19.63
C LEU A 183 14.05 -2.63 -19.04
N PRO A 184 13.91 -3.68 -19.85
CA PRO A 184 13.27 -3.70 -21.19
C PRO A 184 11.74 -3.48 -21.12
N ILE A 185 11.09 -3.11 -22.24
CA ILE A 185 9.68 -2.64 -22.28
C ILE A 185 8.70 -3.62 -21.64
N TYR A 186 8.92 -4.94 -21.77
CA TYR A 186 8.06 -5.99 -21.19
C TYR A 186 8.07 -6.04 -19.65
N LYS A 187 8.92 -5.25 -18.97
CA LYS A 187 8.97 -5.11 -17.50
C LYS A 187 7.88 -4.17 -16.96
N TYR A 188 6.63 -4.50 -17.24
CA TYR A 188 5.45 -3.97 -16.54
C TYR A 188 4.74 -5.12 -15.81
N GLY A 189 3.66 -4.85 -15.08
CA GLY A 189 2.90 -5.87 -14.37
C GLY A 189 1.45 -5.44 -14.17
N PHE A 190 0.56 -6.38 -13.90
CA PHE A 190 -0.86 -6.14 -13.71
C PHE A 190 -1.19 -6.25 -12.23
N TYR A 191 -1.90 -5.27 -11.68
CA TYR A 191 -2.10 -5.14 -10.25
C TYR A 191 -3.54 -4.83 -9.90
N ALA A 192 -4.00 -5.46 -8.82
CA ALA A 192 -5.12 -4.99 -8.02
C ALA A 192 -4.58 -4.13 -6.87
N VAL A 193 -5.15 -2.94 -6.67
CA VAL A 193 -4.61 -1.91 -5.78
C VAL A 193 -5.70 -1.29 -4.91
N LEU A 194 -5.44 -1.15 -3.61
CA LEU A 194 -6.28 -0.36 -2.70
C LEU A 194 -5.90 1.12 -2.77
N LYS A 195 -6.91 1.97 -3.00
CA LYS A 195 -6.76 3.42 -3.16
C LYS A 195 -7.83 4.17 -2.40
N ILE A 196 -7.48 5.37 -1.97
CA ILE A 196 -8.44 6.32 -1.40
C ILE A 196 -9.18 7.03 -2.53
N LYS A 197 -10.49 7.20 -2.35
CA LYS A 197 -11.39 7.96 -3.22
C LYS A 197 -11.54 9.40 -2.70
N GLY A 198 -10.67 10.29 -3.19
CA GLY A 198 -10.75 11.73 -2.93
C GLY A 198 -10.25 12.18 -1.55
N PRO A 199 -10.05 13.48 -1.32
CA PRO A 199 -9.32 14.01 -0.16
C PRO A 199 -10.17 14.18 1.11
N ARG A 200 -11.27 13.42 1.26
CA ARG A 200 -12.24 13.63 2.35
C ARG A 200 -11.81 12.90 3.63
N ILE A 201 -10.69 13.32 4.20
CA ILE A 201 -10.21 12.79 5.48
C ILE A 201 -9.92 13.95 6.41
N LEU A 202 -10.44 13.85 7.64
CA LEU A 202 -10.12 14.80 8.70
C LEU A 202 -8.66 14.61 9.11
N LYS A 203 -7.90 15.71 9.18
CA LYS A 203 -6.53 15.68 9.70
C LYS A 203 -6.56 15.21 11.16
N SER A 204 -5.64 14.33 11.51
CA SER A 204 -5.41 13.93 12.89
C SER A 204 -4.79 15.08 13.66
N ILE A 205 -5.14 15.20 14.94
CA ILE A 205 -4.42 16.07 15.88
C ILE A 205 -3.04 15.53 16.21
N TYR A 206 -2.83 14.22 15.99
CA TYR A 206 -1.54 13.56 16.18
C TYR A 206 -0.76 13.55 14.86
N ASP A 207 0.54 13.81 14.94
CA ASP A 207 1.45 13.79 13.79
C ASP A 207 2.86 13.47 14.27
N VAL A 208 3.49 12.46 13.68
CA VAL A 208 4.89 12.12 13.99
C VAL A 208 5.82 13.29 13.72
N GLU A 209 5.51 14.11 12.70
CA GLU A 209 6.31 15.27 12.33
C GLU A 209 5.99 16.53 13.16
N GLU A 210 4.96 16.49 14.00
CA GLU A 210 4.51 17.61 14.85
C GLU A 210 4.27 18.91 14.06
N LYS A 211 3.85 18.79 12.78
CA LYS A 211 3.62 19.94 11.89
C LYS A 211 2.32 20.64 12.20
N GLU A 212 2.28 21.95 11.93
CA GLU A 212 1.07 22.78 12.06
C GLU A 212 0.49 22.79 13.49
N GLY A 213 1.33 22.64 14.52
CA GLY A 213 0.89 22.63 15.92
C GLY A 213 0.24 21.32 16.38
N ARG A 214 0.30 20.27 15.55
CA ARG A 214 -0.12 18.91 15.93
C ARG A 214 0.88 18.29 16.90
N ILE A 215 0.40 17.34 17.68
CA ILE A 215 1.16 16.72 18.78
C ILE A 215 1.72 15.36 18.37
N PHE A 216 2.87 14.99 18.91
CA PHE A 216 3.36 13.63 18.75
C PHE A 216 2.34 12.62 19.35
N PRO A 217 2.10 11.45 18.72
CA PRO A 217 1.29 10.39 19.32
C PRO A 217 1.82 10.02 20.71
N LEU A 218 0.94 9.63 21.65
CA LEU A 218 1.29 9.32 23.05
C LEU A 218 2.07 7.99 23.20
N ILE A 219 3.15 7.82 22.44
CA ILE A 219 3.99 6.65 22.39
C ILE A 219 5.15 6.86 23.38
N VAL A 220 5.36 5.86 24.22
CA VAL A 220 6.40 5.83 25.26
C VAL A 220 7.05 4.44 25.24
N PRO A 221 8.36 4.29 25.46
CA PRO A 221 9.03 2.99 25.48
C PRO A 221 8.38 1.94 26.40
#